data_AF-A0AAU8VJE4-F1
#
_entry.id   AF-A0AAU8VJE4-F1
#
_cell.length_a   1.000
_cell.length_b   1.000
_cell.length_c   1.000
_cell.angle_alpha   90.00
_cell.angle_beta   90.00
_cell.angle_gamma   90.00
#
_symmetry.space_group_name_H-M   'P 1'
#
loop_
_entity.id
_entity.type
_entity.pdbx_description
1 polymer ?
#
loop_
_entity_poly.entity_id
_entity_poly.type
_entity_poly.pdbx_seq_one_letter_code
_entity_poly.pdbx_strand_id
1 'polypeptide(L)'
;MAGDRFGGSPKLDNLVSQLSGVNLSNYKILENEWANALMEKKRVTVNVDIQYKGNSLRPDHFVIQYEIDGIKKVEKIYNTGK
;
A
#
# COMPACT_ATOMS: atom_id res chain seq x y z
N MET A 1 10.23 -6.32 -11.65
CA MET A 1 9.43 -5.22 -12.23
C MET A 1 8.00 -5.43 -11.73
N ALA A 2 7.54 -4.60 -10.78
CA ALA A 2 6.23 -4.73 -10.14
C ALA A 2 5.14 -3.83 -10.78
N GLY A 3 5.55 -2.89 -11.65
CA GLY A 3 4.66 -1.87 -12.23
C GLY A 3 3.59 -2.39 -13.21
N ASP A 4 3.76 -3.59 -13.76
CA ASP A 4 2.84 -4.11 -14.79
C ASP A 4 1.65 -4.88 -14.22
N ARG A 5 1.63 -5.23 -12.92
CA ARG A 5 0.55 -6.06 -12.34
C ARG A 5 -0.74 -5.27 -12.06
N PHE A 6 -0.68 -3.93 -12.09
CA PHE A 6 -1.79 -3.04 -11.75
C PHE A 6 -2.21 -2.11 -12.89
N GLY A 7 -1.78 -2.36 -14.13
CA GLY A 7 -2.16 -1.53 -15.27
C GLY A 7 -1.58 -0.11 -15.22
N GLY A 8 -0.31 0.03 -14.83
CA GLY A 8 0.43 1.29 -14.96
C GLY A 8 -0.20 2.46 -14.21
N SER A 9 -0.69 2.27 -12.98
CA SER A 9 -1.15 3.39 -12.16
C SER A 9 0.05 4.08 -11.51
N PRO A 10 0.48 5.28 -11.98
CA PRO A 10 1.67 5.97 -11.47
C PRO A 10 1.59 6.29 -9.97
N LYS A 11 0.43 6.17 -9.33
CA LYS A 11 0.27 6.34 -7.88
C LYS A 11 0.87 5.19 -7.07
N LEU A 12 0.80 3.94 -7.52
CA LEU A 12 1.30 2.78 -6.77
C LEU A 12 2.83 2.70 -6.81
N ASP A 13 3.44 2.94 -7.98
CA ASP A 13 4.91 2.98 -8.12
C ASP A 13 5.54 4.13 -7.32
N ASN A 14 4.85 5.29 -7.26
CA ASN A 14 5.23 6.41 -6.41
C ASN A 14 5.06 6.09 -4.91
N LEU A 15 4.10 5.25 -4.56
CA LEU A 15 3.88 4.81 -3.19
C LEU A 15 4.99 3.85 -2.72
N VAL A 16 5.34 2.86 -3.54
CA VAL A 16 6.44 1.92 -3.25
C VAL A 16 7.76 2.67 -3.08
N SER A 17 8.03 3.67 -3.92
CA SER A 17 9.21 4.54 -3.80
C SER A 17 9.24 5.30 -2.46
N GLN A 18 8.09 5.80 -1.99
CA GLN A 18 7.95 6.49 -0.70
C GLN A 18 7.97 5.54 0.51
N LEU A 19 7.55 4.29 0.31
CA LEU A 19 7.53 3.21 1.31
C LEU A 19 8.89 2.51 1.45
N SER A 20 9.89 2.83 0.62
CA SER A 20 11.23 2.25 0.68
C SER A 20 11.93 2.41 2.04
N GLY A 21 11.52 3.39 2.85
CA GLY A 21 11.99 3.61 4.22
C GLY A 21 11.09 3.03 5.33
N VAL A 22 10.02 2.33 4.98
CA VAL A 22 9.03 1.74 5.89
C VAL A 22 9.29 0.24 5.97
N ASN A 23 8.75 -0.45 6.97
CA ASN A 23 8.87 -1.89 7.11
C ASN A 23 8.23 -2.61 5.90
N LEU A 24 9.03 -2.76 4.83
CA LEU A 24 8.67 -3.31 3.51
C LEU A 24 8.00 -4.68 3.62
N SER A 25 8.20 -5.40 4.71
CA SER A 25 7.60 -6.71 4.97
C SER A 25 6.07 -6.65 5.04
N ASN A 26 5.48 -5.73 5.81
CA ASN A 26 4.03 -5.65 6.00
C ASN A 26 3.32 -5.20 4.72
N TYR A 27 3.86 -4.19 4.04
CA TYR A 27 3.28 -3.72 2.79
C TYR A 27 3.34 -4.80 1.69
N LYS A 28 4.45 -5.55 1.63
CA LYS A 28 4.60 -6.66 0.67
C LYS A 28 3.62 -7.80 0.93
N ILE A 29 3.22 -8.04 2.18
CA ILE A 29 2.16 -9.02 2.49
C ILE A 29 0.84 -8.57 1.86
N LEU A 30 0.46 -7.30 2.01
CA LEU A 30 -0.75 -6.75 1.41
C LEU A 30 -0.68 -6.76 -0.13
N GLU A 31 0.46 -6.39 -0.71
CA GLU A 31 0.67 -6.43 -2.16
C GLU A 31 0.47 -7.85 -2.72
N ASN A 32 0.98 -8.88 -2.02
CA ASN A 32 0.78 -10.28 -2.40
C ASN A 32 -0.69 -10.71 -2.27
N GLU A 33 -1.40 -10.29 -1.22
CA GLU A 33 -2.84 -10.56 -1.06
C GLU A 33 -3.63 -10.00 -2.25
N TRP A 34 -3.37 -8.74 -2.61
CA TRP A 34 -4.03 -8.08 -3.74
C TRP A 34 -3.69 -8.75 -5.06
N ALA A 35 -2.42 -9.12 -5.26
CA ALA A 35 -1.99 -9.84 -6.45
C ALA A 35 -2.68 -11.20 -6.60
N ASN A 36 -2.85 -11.94 -5.50
CA ASN A 36 -3.60 -13.21 -5.49
C ASN A 36 -5.07 -12.99 -5.83
N ALA A 37 -5.71 -11.98 -5.22
CA ALA A 37 -7.10 -11.64 -5.53
C ALA A 37 -7.29 -11.28 -7.02
N LEU A 38 -6.38 -10.52 -7.61
CA LEU A 38 -6.41 -10.20 -9.04
C LEU A 38 -6.24 -11.45 -9.92
N MET A 39 -5.38 -12.40 -9.55
CA MET A 39 -5.24 -13.68 -10.26
C MET A 39 -6.53 -14.51 -10.21
N GLU A 40 -7.27 -14.42 -9.11
CA GLU A 40 -8.60 -15.01 -8.95
C GLU A 40 -9.72 -14.23 -9.67
N LYS A 41 -9.37 -13.21 -10.47
CA LYS A 41 -10.30 -12.31 -11.19
C LYS A 41 -11.23 -11.51 -10.29
N LYS A 42 -10.82 -11.28 -9.04
CA LYS A 42 -11.54 -10.44 -8.09
C LYS A 42 -11.31 -8.97 -8.38
N ARG A 43 -12.28 -8.12 -8.02
CA ARG A 43 -12.12 -6.67 -8.10
C ARG A 43 -11.34 -6.20 -6.87
N VAL A 44 -10.22 -5.52 -7.11
CA VAL A 44 -9.42 -4.90 -6.05
C VAL A 44 -9.41 -3.39 -6.22
N THR A 45 -9.64 -2.65 -5.15
CA THR A 45 -9.48 -1.18 -5.09
C THR A 45 -8.64 -0.83 -3.88
N VAL A 46 -7.66 0.07 -4.03
CA VAL A 46 -6.74 0.46 -2.96
C VAL A 46 -6.65 1.99 -2.91
N ASN A 47 -6.76 2.55 -1.71
CA ASN A 47 -6.43 3.93 -1.38
C ASN A 47 -5.41 3.94 -0.26
N VAL A 48 -4.40 4.81 -0.34
CA VAL A 48 -3.40 4.95 0.71
C VAL A 48 -3.25 6.40 1.10
N ASP A 49 -3.45 6.67 2.39
CA ASP A 49 -3.29 7.97 2.99
C ASP A 49 -2.02 8.01 3.83
N ILE A 50 -1.19 9.02 3.60
CA ILE A 50 0.09 9.20 4.30
C ILE A 50 -0.13 10.14 5.48
N GLN A 51 0.28 9.72 6.67
CA GLN A 51 0.12 10.50 7.90
C GLN A 51 1.48 11.00 8.38
N TYR A 52 1.58 12.31 8.59
CA TYR A 52 2.77 12.99 9.09
C TYR A 52 2.55 13.45 10.52
N LYS A 53 3.59 13.39 11.34
CA LYS A 53 3.57 13.89 12.72
C LYS A 53 4.30 15.23 12.82
N GLY A 54 3.56 16.29 13.19
CA GLY A 54 4.10 17.64 13.29
C GLY A 54 4.70 18.12 11.95
N ASN A 55 5.88 18.75 12.01
CA ASN A 55 6.60 19.23 10.83
C ASN A 55 7.59 18.20 10.26
N SER A 56 7.41 16.91 10.57
CA SER A 56 8.28 15.86 10.08
C SER A 56 8.18 15.71 8.57
N LEU A 57 9.33 15.70 7.89
CA LEU A 57 9.43 15.36 6.46
C LEU A 57 9.26 13.85 6.21
N ARG A 58 9.40 13.02 7.26
CA ARG A 58 9.15 11.59 7.20
C ARG A 58 7.73 11.28 7.68
N PRO A 59 6.99 10.41 6.96
CA PRO A 59 5.68 9.96 7.41
C PRO A 59 5.80 9.15 8.70
N ASP A 60 4.84 9.35 9.59
CA ASP A 60 4.68 8.62 10.85
C ASP A 60 4.06 7.23 10.59
N HIS A 61 3.01 7.18 9.77
CA HIS A 61 2.40 5.93 9.35
C HIS A 61 1.59 6.10 8.05
N PHE A 62 1.13 4.98 7.52
CA PHE A 62 0.29 4.87 6.34
C PHE A 62 -1.03 4.24 6.73
N VAL A 63 -2.12 4.78 6.22
CA VAL A 63 -3.46 4.20 6.34
C VAL A 63 -3.85 3.66 4.97
N ILE A 64 -3.94 2.34 4.87
CA ILE A 64 -4.22 1.63 3.63
C ILE A 64 -5.66 1.13 3.71
N GLN A 65 -6.52 1.68 2.87
CA GLN A 65 -7.90 1.27 2.74
C GLN A 65 -8.03 0.48 1.45
N TYR A 66 -8.47 -0.77 1.52
CA TYR A 66 -8.63 -1.59 0.32
C TYR A 66 -9.92 -2.39 0.34
N GLU A 67 -10.40 -2.72 -0.85
CA GLU A 67 -11.61 -3.48 -1.07
C GLU A 67 -11.32 -4.64 -2.02
N ILE A 68 -11.73 -5.85 -1.66
CA ILE A 68 -11.68 -7.05 -2.51
C ILE A 68 -13.10 -7.60 -2.63
N ASP A 69 -13.66 -7.60 -3.85
CA ASP A 69 -15.04 -8.05 -4.13
C ASP A 69 -16.10 -7.47 -3.18
N GLY A 70 -16.03 -6.16 -2.92
CA GLY A 70 -16.96 -5.48 -2.01
C GLY A 70 -16.60 -5.58 -0.53
N ILE A 71 -15.60 -6.39 -0.16
CA ILE A 71 -15.15 -6.53 1.23
C ILE A 71 -14.07 -5.50 1.53
N LYS A 72 -14.42 -4.51 2.35
CA LYS A 72 -13.52 -3.42 2.76
C LYS A 72 -12.64 -3.83 3.94
N LYS A 73 -11.38 -3.44 3.89
CA LYS A 73 -10.35 -3.62 4.92
C LYS A 73 -9.55 -2.34 5.09
N VAL A 74 -9.02 -2.13 6.30
CA VAL A 74 -8.19 -0.98 6.63
C VAL A 74 -6.99 -1.45 7.43
N GLU A 75 -5.80 -1.10 6.97
CA GLU A 75 -4.52 -1.45 7.58
C GLU A 75 -3.71 -0.22 7.90
N LYS A 76 -3.01 -0.25 9.04
CA LYS A 76 -2.10 0.84 9.45
C LYS A 76 -0.68 0.31 9.52
N ILE A 77 0.19 0.87 8.69
CA ILE A 77 1.62 0.54 8.69
C ILE A 77 2.37 1.71 9.30
N TYR A 78 2.90 1.51 10.51
CA TYR A 78 3.72 2.51 11.18
C TYR A 78 5.13 2.51 10.62
N ASN A 79 5.67 3.71 10.38
CA ASN A 79 7.06 3.88 10.05
C ASN A 79 7.87 3.67 11.33
N THR A 80 8.51 2.50 11.44
CA THR A 80 9.41 2.21 12.55
C THR A 80 10.74 2.89 12.27
N GLY A 81 10.79 4.21 12.45
CA GLY A 81 12.04 4.95 12.46
C GLY A 81 12.93 4.39 13.58
N LYS A 82 14.02 3.73 13.19
CA LYS A 82 15.23 3.66 14.01
C LYS A 82 16.18 4.75 13.56
#